data_AF-A0A6A6XFL4-F1
#
_entry.id   AF-A0A6A6XFL4-F1
#
_cell.length_a   1.000
_cell.length_b   1.000
_cell.length_c   1.000
_cell.angle_alpha   90.00
_cell.angle_beta   90.00
_cell.angle_gamma   90.00
#
_symmetry.space_group_name_H-M   'P 1'
#
loop_
_entity.id
_entity.type
_entity.pdbx_description
1 polymer ?
#
loop_
_entity_poly.entity_id
_entity_poly.type
_entity_poly.pdbx_seq_one_letter_code
_entity_poly.pdbx_strand_id
1 'polypeptide(L)'
;METTEDNILVEQESSSEPSQATSLSEQLNGYFPTAQDDAPPSHPPQKLTDNQILEISHILKEQSSPWADTPRLYAILRLIDKLEEIEAFTAQGINDLWLPLTRSTFPRGLSVATRSLFLSTQAFVLSGSLDLEKGERGLHRHYAANEDVPLSSEGLLGRGSYGEVDRVQSTLTGSVYARKRIPRYNYAPGQRSDSRNRQIMADFEREIKAFKRLNHQHIVKLVGSYTDPSSVALIISPVADADLHSFLETFNHTQPSKDLLCNFFGCLAAGLEYMHRSNVRHKDIKTKNILVKGDRVLYADLGLAFCWDSFGQSTTEDSLPIATRKYSPPEALDGGKRNTAADVWSLGCVYLEMVSLLHNSTLAKLQQHLESYGTQNSIYGRNHDGAITWLDQLKGTPALENGRKLLEIVKEMMSKSQLRRPTAQTIFERICSMDEAGPFIGNCCK
;
A
#
# COMPACT_ATOMS: atom_id res chain seq x y z
N MET A 1 75.62 30.78 18.81
CA MET A 1 75.98 29.54 18.10
C MET A 1 74.67 29.04 17.52
N GLU A 2 74.22 29.52 16.35
CA GLU A 2 74.74 29.11 15.02
C GLU A 2 75.00 27.60 15.02
N THR A 3 74.28 26.78 14.27
CA THR A 3 74.17 26.86 12.80
C THR A 3 72.87 26.25 12.26
N THR A 4 72.41 26.85 11.15
CA THR A 4 71.50 26.37 10.12
C THR A 4 71.97 25.10 9.43
N GLU A 5 71.05 24.23 9.01
CA GLU A 5 71.16 23.50 7.74
C GLU A 5 69.79 23.03 7.24
N ASP A 6 69.52 23.39 5.98
CA ASP A 6 68.34 23.15 5.19
C ASP A 6 68.10 21.66 4.88
N ASN A 7 66.84 21.23 4.80
CA ASN A 7 66.46 20.11 3.95
C ASN A 7 65.02 20.21 3.44
N ILE A 8 64.90 20.91 2.31
CA ILE A 8 64.11 20.64 1.10
C ILE A 8 62.95 19.64 1.27
N LEU A 9 61.74 20.20 1.17
CA LEU A 9 60.48 19.51 0.87
C LEU A 9 60.58 18.79 -0.47
N VAL A 10 60.47 17.46 -0.45
CA VAL A 10 60.18 16.66 -1.65
C VAL A 10 58.66 16.61 -1.77
N GLU A 11 58.12 17.35 -2.74
CA GLU A 11 56.76 17.16 -3.23
C GLU A 11 56.64 15.74 -3.79
N GLN A 12 55.93 14.86 -3.08
CA GLN A 12 55.41 13.64 -3.67
C GLN A 12 54.13 14.00 -4.42
N GLU A 13 54.25 14.26 -5.72
CA GLU A 13 53.13 14.15 -6.64
C GLU A 13 52.64 12.68 -6.63
N SER A 14 51.62 12.40 -5.81
CA SER A 14 50.82 11.20 -5.99
C SER A 14 49.97 11.39 -7.24
N SER A 15 50.45 10.88 -8.36
CA SER A 15 49.69 10.70 -9.60
C SER A 15 48.49 9.79 -9.33
N SER A 16 47.36 10.37 -8.94
CA SER A 16 46.06 9.71 -8.99
C SER A 16 45.66 9.60 -10.45
N GLU A 17 45.88 8.45 -11.07
CA GLU A 17 45.29 8.10 -12.35
C GLU A 17 43.76 8.26 -12.25
N PRO A 18 43.10 9.00 -13.16
CA PRO A 18 41.64 8.99 -13.22
C PRO A 18 41.20 7.60 -13.68
N SER A 19 40.39 6.90 -12.87
CA SER A 19 39.83 5.61 -13.28
C SER A 19 39.05 5.83 -14.57
N GLN A 20 39.48 5.19 -15.66
CA GLN A 20 38.80 5.27 -16.95
C GLN A 20 37.36 4.79 -16.76
N ALA A 21 36.41 5.72 -16.75
CA ALA A 21 35.01 5.38 -16.86
C ALA A 21 34.80 4.76 -18.24
N THR A 22 34.65 3.44 -18.29
CA THR A 22 34.25 2.72 -19.49
C THR A 22 32.94 3.32 -20.01
N SER A 23 32.83 3.52 -21.31
CA SER A 23 31.66 4.15 -21.90
C SER A 23 30.39 3.31 -21.63
N LEU A 24 29.23 3.95 -21.48
CA LEU A 24 27.93 3.28 -21.28
C LEU A 24 27.70 2.16 -22.34
N SER A 25 28.14 2.39 -23.57
CA SER A 25 28.11 1.41 -24.65
C SER A 25 28.96 0.17 -24.36
N GLU A 26 30.18 0.34 -23.84
CA GLU A 26 31.07 -0.79 -23.55
C GLU A 26 30.55 -1.64 -22.38
N GLN A 27 29.97 -1.02 -21.36
CA GLN A 27 29.37 -1.72 -20.23
C GLN A 27 28.12 -2.53 -20.63
N LEU A 28 27.35 -2.05 -21.61
CA LEU A 28 26.12 -2.70 -22.08
C LEU A 28 26.33 -3.70 -23.23
N ASN A 29 27.46 -3.68 -23.93
CA ASN A 29 27.75 -4.54 -25.08
C ASN A 29 27.66 -6.05 -24.77
N GLY A 30 27.83 -6.46 -23.51
CA GLY A 30 27.67 -7.85 -23.09
C GLY A 30 26.22 -8.37 -23.14
N TYR A 31 25.23 -7.47 -23.18
CA TYR A 31 23.80 -7.82 -23.12
C TYR A 31 23.08 -7.68 -24.46
N PHE A 32 23.69 -7.00 -25.44
CA PHE A 32 23.08 -6.71 -26.74
C PHE A 32 23.99 -7.19 -27.87
N PRO A 33 23.44 -7.66 -29.00
CA PRO A 33 24.25 -8.00 -30.17
C PRO A 33 25.09 -6.78 -30.58
N THR A 34 26.39 -6.99 -30.80
CA THR A 34 27.25 -5.96 -31.41
C THR A 34 26.82 -5.76 -32.87
N ALA A 35 26.73 -4.51 -33.30
CA ALA A 35 26.54 -4.17 -34.71
C ALA A 35 27.79 -4.58 -35.49
N GLN A 36 27.85 -5.84 -35.94
CA GLN A 36 28.77 -6.27 -36.98
C GLN A 36 28.00 -6.34 -38.31
N ASP A 37 28.37 -5.43 -39.21
CA ASP A 37 28.21 -5.43 -40.66
C ASP A 37 26.94 -6.11 -41.22
N ASP A 38 25.90 -5.31 -41.52
CA ASP A 38 24.83 -5.52 -42.52
C ASP A 38 24.18 -6.92 -42.70
N ALA A 39 24.43 -7.86 -41.79
CA ALA A 39 23.90 -9.21 -41.81
C ALA A 39 22.82 -9.33 -40.72
N PRO A 40 21.63 -9.86 -41.04
CA PRO A 40 20.64 -10.14 -40.01
C PRO A 40 21.23 -11.12 -38.99
N PRO A 41 21.03 -10.89 -37.67
CA PRO A 41 21.62 -11.74 -36.64
C PRO A 41 21.24 -13.21 -36.91
N SER A 42 22.25 -14.05 -37.07
CA SER A 42 22.11 -15.48 -37.44
C SER A 42 21.44 -16.33 -36.36
N HIS A 43 21.18 -15.75 -35.18
CA HIS A 43 20.54 -16.40 -34.06
C HIS A 43 19.46 -15.47 -33.46
N PRO A 44 18.32 -16.02 -32.99
CA PRO A 44 17.34 -15.24 -32.25
C PRO A 44 18.02 -14.63 -31.01
N PRO A 45 17.72 -13.38 -30.64
CA PRO A 45 18.34 -12.73 -29.49
C PRO A 45 18.12 -13.59 -28.24
N GLN A 46 19.17 -13.77 -27.43
CA GLN A 46 19.06 -14.51 -26.18
C GLN A 46 18.03 -13.81 -25.28
N LYS A 47 17.12 -14.58 -24.68
CA LYS A 47 16.16 -14.04 -23.73
C LYS A 47 16.89 -13.45 -22.53
N LEU A 48 16.65 -12.17 -22.23
CA LEU A 48 17.20 -11.50 -21.07
C LEU A 48 16.47 -11.98 -19.80
N THR A 49 17.24 -12.42 -18.83
CA THR A 49 16.75 -12.77 -17.49
C THR A 49 16.43 -11.51 -16.68
N ASP A 50 15.64 -11.65 -15.62
CA ASP A 50 15.34 -10.51 -14.75
C ASP A 50 16.61 -9.91 -14.15
N ASN A 51 17.57 -10.74 -13.70
CA ASN A 51 18.85 -10.26 -13.18
C ASN A 51 19.65 -9.46 -14.21
N GLN A 52 19.68 -9.88 -15.47
CA GLN A 52 20.33 -9.10 -16.53
C GLN A 52 19.62 -7.76 -16.76
N ILE A 53 18.29 -7.71 -16.65
CA ILE A 53 17.54 -6.44 -16.73
C ILE A 53 17.85 -5.53 -15.53
N LEU A 54 18.07 -6.10 -14.34
CA LEU A 54 18.51 -5.35 -13.16
C LEU A 54 19.91 -4.76 -13.34
N GLU A 55 20.84 -5.56 -13.86
CA GLU A 55 22.19 -5.09 -14.18
C GLU A 55 22.16 -3.95 -15.20
N ILE A 56 21.35 -4.08 -16.26
CA ILE A 56 21.11 -2.99 -17.23
C ILE A 56 20.56 -1.75 -16.53
N SER A 57 19.56 -1.87 -15.65
CA SER A 57 19.03 -0.74 -14.87
C SER A 57 20.11 -0.09 -14.00
N HIS A 58 20.95 -0.88 -13.34
CA HIS A 58 22.04 -0.38 -12.49
C HIS A 58 23.06 0.43 -13.30
N ILE A 59 23.51 -0.12 -14.43
CA ILE A 59 24.43 0.56 -15.36
C ILE A 59 23.81 1.88 -15.86
N LEU A 60 22.52 1.88 -16.19
CA LEU A 60 21.80 3.10 -16.58
C LEU A 60 21.75 4.14 -15.44
N LYS A 61 21.56 3.72 -14.18
CA LYS A 61 21.56 4.60 -13.00
C LYS A 61 22.92 5.22 -12.73
N GLU A 62 24.00 4.45 -12.81
CA GLU A 62 25.38 4.95 -12.62
C GLU A 62 25.72 6.08 -13.60
N GLN A 63 25.17 6.01 -14.81
CA GLN A 63 25.36 7.01 -15.86
C GLN A 63 24.28 8.10 -15.86
N SER A 64 23.45 8.18 -14.80
CA SER A 64 22.35 9.14 -14.68
C SER A 64 21.39 9.16 -15.87
N SER A 65 21.19 8.01 -16.52
CA SER A 65 20.29 7.88 -17.66
C SER A 65 18.83 7.96 -17.20
N PRO A 66 17.97 8.75 -17.90
CA PRO A 66 16.54 8.83 -17.57
C PRO A 66 15.76 7.53 -17.85
N TRP A 67 16.40 6.53 -18.48
CA TRP A 67 15.77 5.25 -18.83
C TRP A 67 16.02 4.15 -17.79
N ALA A 68 16.71 4.49 -16.70
CA ALA A 68 17.01 3.58 -15.59
C ALA A 68 15.76 2.90 -14.99
N ASP A 69 14.62 3.59 -14.99
CA ASP A 69 13.35 3.10 -14.43
C ASP A 69 12.48 2.37 -15.47
N THR A 70 12.96 2.25 -16.72
CA THR A 70 12.33 1.49 -17.81
C THR A 70 13.34 0.62 -18.58
N PRO A 71 14.10 -0.23 -17.88
CA PRO A 71 15.20 -0.99 -18.48
C PRO A 71 14.74 -1.99 -19.54
N ARG A 72 13.50 -2.49 -19.49
CA ARG A 72 12.98 -3.43 -20.50
C ARG A 72 12.59 -2.73 -21.79
N LEU A 73 11.92 -1.58 -21.68
CA LEU A 73 11.63 -0.77 -22.85
C LEU A 73 12.93 -0.33 -23.53
N TYR A 74 13.92 0.10 -22.74
CA TYR A 74 15.28 0.37 -23.21
C TYR A 74 15.87 -0.84 -23.93
N ALA A 75 15.84 -2.02 -23.32
CA ALA A 75 16.41 -3.23 -23.89
C ALA A 75 15.72 -3.64 -25.20
N ILE A 76 14.39 -3.56 -25.31
CA ILE A 76 13.66 -3.89 -26.53
C ILE A 76 14.04 -2.93 -27.65
N LEU A 77 14.05 -1.61 -27.38
CA LEU A 77 14.38 -0.60 -28.38
C LEU A 77 15.85 -0.69 -28.81
N ARG A 78 16.75 -1.06 -27.89
CA ARG A 78 18.16 -1.33 -28.20
C ARG A 78 18.33 -2.57 -29.06
N LEU A 79 17.59 -3.65 -28.78
CA LEU A 79 17.63 -4.90 -29.56
C LEU A 79 17.16 -4.73 -31.02
N ILE A 80 16.29 -3.76 -31.29
CA ILE A 80 15.78 -3.48 -32.64
C ILE A 80 16.46 -2.28 -33.30
N ASP A 81 17.53 -1.75 -32.70
CA ASP A 81 18.27 -0.56 -33.15
C ASP A 81 17.38 0.68 -33.41
N LYS A 82 16.47 0.96 -32.46
CA LYS A 82 15.52 2.08 -32.49
C LYS A 82 15.45 2.80 -31.14
N LEU A 83 16.59 2.94 -30.46
CA LEU A 83 16.64 3.57 -29.14
C LEU A 83 16.16 5.03 -29.16
N GLU A 84 16.34 5.72 -30.28
CA GLU A 84 15.85 7.09 -30.53
C GLU A 84 14.33 7.25 -30.34
N GLU A 85 13.56 6.15 -30.41
CA GLU A 85 12.11 6.15 -30.27
C GLU A 85 11.63 6.11 -28.80
N ILE A 86 12.52 5.93 -27.82
CA ILE A 86 12.15 5.73 -26.40
C ILE A 86 11.35 6.91 -25.83
N GLU A 87 11.66 8.13 -26.27
CA GLU A 87 10.95 9.34 -25.85
C GLU A 87 9.47 9.33 -26.29
N ALA A 88 9.15 8.70 -27.43
CA ALA A 88 7.77 8.58 -27.89
C ALA A 88 6.90 7.76 -26.93
N PHE A 89 7.49 6.81 -26.20
CA PHE A 89 6.83 6.02 -25.17
C PHE A 89 6.73 6.79 -23.85
N THR A 90 7.84 7.32 -23.35
CA THR A 90 7.88 7.97 -22.03
C THR A 90 7.06 9.26 -22.01
N ALA A 91 7.03 10.04 -23.10
CA ALA A 91 6.18 11.23 -23.23
C ALA A 91 4.67 10.91 -23.14
N GLN A 92 4.27 9.67 -23.45
CA GLN A 92 2.89 9.17 -23.32
C GLN A 92 2.68 8.36 -22.03
N GLY A 93 3.65 8.35 -21.12
CA GLY A 93 3.59 7.61 -19.86
C GLY A 93 3.66 6.08 -20.02
N ILE A 94 4.11 5.59 -21.18
CA ILE A 94 4.28 4.16 -21.44
C ILE A 94 5.63 3.72 -20.88
N ASN A 95 5.61 2.75 -19.98
CA ASN A 95 6.77 2.20 -19.28
C ASN A 95 6.71 0.66 -19.25
N ASP A 96 7.67 0.02 -18.57
CA ASP A 96 7.79 -1.44 -18.52
C ASP A 96 6.52 -2.16 -18.03
N LEU A 97 5.69 -1.52 -17.21
CA LEU A 97 4.42 -2.09 -16.71
C LEU A 97 3.35 -2.27 -17.81
N TRP A 98 3.52 -1.59 -18.95
CA TRP A 98 2.64 -1.72 -20.11
C TRP A 98 2.97 -2.93 -20.97
N LEU A 99 4.13 -3.56 -20.77
CA LEU A 99 4.52 -4.75 -21.50
C LEU A 99 3.67 -5.98 -21.06
N PRO A 100 3.24 -6.86 -21.99
CA PRO A 100 3.42 -6.77 -23.44
C PRO A 100 2.53 -5.70 -24.09
N LEU A 101 3.10 -4.95 -25.03
CA LEU A 101 2.34 -4.04 -25.87
C LEU A 101 1.62 -4.81 -26.98
N THR A 102 0.45 -4.30 -27.35
CA THR A 102 -0.37 -4.78 -28.47
C THR A 102 -0.43 -3.70 -29.54
N ARG A 103 -0.94 -4.04 -30.74
CA ARG A 103 -1.04 -3.09 -31.87
C ARG A 103 -1.80 -1.80 -31.52
N SER A 104 -2.71 -1.83 -30.54
CA SER A 104 -3.51 -0.68 -30.11
C SER A 104 -2.88 0.16 -28.99
N THR A 105 -1.79 -0.30 -28.36
CA THR A 105 -1.18 0.39 -27.20
C THR A 105 0.15 1.08 -27.53
N PHE A 106 0.54 1.12 -28.80
CA PHE A 106 1.77 1.82 -29.22
C PHE A 106 1.58 3.35 -29.28
N PRO A 107 2.64 4.13 -29.01
CA PRO A 107 2.69 5.55 -29.30
C PRO A 107 2.22 5.90 -30.72
N ARG A 108 1.49 7.01 -30.83
CA ARG A 108 1.19 7.65 -32.13
C ARG A 108 2.50 8.14 -32.76
N GLY A 109 2.69 7.91 -34.06
CA GLY A 109 3.88 8.36 -34.80
C GLY A 109 4.93 7.28 -35.10
N LEU A 110 4.96 6.17 -34.34
CA LEU A 110 5.86 5.05 -34.62
C LEU A 110 5.59 4.38 -35.97
N SER A 111 6.66 4.12 -36.72
CA SER A 111 6.57 3.43 -38.02
C SER A 111 5.99 2.01 -37.88
N VAL A 112 5.33 1.53 -38.94
CA VAL A 112 4.78 0.16 -38.98
C VAL A 112 5.89 -0.88 -38.82
N ALA A 113 7.06 -0.64 -39.41
CA ALA A 113 8.23 -1.51 -39.31
C ALA A 113 8.73 -1.61 -37.86
N THR A 114 8.91 -0.47 -37.18
CA THR A 114 9.33 -0.42 -35.77
C THR A 114 8.34 -1.14 -34.86
N ARG A 115 7.03 -0.93 -35.06
CA ARG A 115 5.98 -1.63 -34.29
C ARG A 115 6.04 -3.14 -34.51
N SER A 116 6.27 -3.59 -35.74
CA SER A 116 6.37 -5.01 -36.06
C SER A 116 7.58 -5.65 -35.38
N LEU A 117 8.75 -5.00 -35.47
CA LEU A 117 9.99 -5.46 -34.82
C LEU A 117 9.86 -5.47 -33.29
N PHE A 118 9.23 -4.46 -32.70
CA PHE A 118 8.98 -4.42 -31.26
C PHE A 118 8.10 -5.60 -30.83
N LEU A 119 7.01 -5.85 -31.55
CA LEU A 119 6.06 -6.92 -31.22
C LEU A 119 6.71 -8.30 -31.25
N SER A 120 7.62 -8.56 -32.20
CA SER A 120 8.38 -9.82 -32.25
C SER A 120 9.49 -9.89 -31.20
N THR A 121 10.03 -8.74 -30.76
CA THR A 121 11.20 -8.68 -29.87
C THR A 121 10.85 -8.66 -28.39
N GLN A 122 9.70 -8.08 -28.01
CA GLN A 122 9.32 -7.96 -26.59
C GLN A 122 9.33 -9.30 -25.84
N ALA A 123 9.04 -10.43 -26.50
CA ALA A 123 9.07 -11.76 -25.88
C ALA A 123 10.43 -12.14 -25.28
N PHE A 124 11.53 -11.58 -25.80
CA PHE A 124 12.89 -11.80 -25.30
C PHE A 124 13.20 -11.02 -24.03
N VAL A 125 12.36 -10.06 -23.67
CA VAL A 125 12.54 -9.20 -22.49
C VAL A 125 11.38 -9.38 -21.51
N LEU A 126 10.32 -10.11 -21.88
CA LEU A 126 9.19 -10.39 -21.00
C LEU A 126 9.50 -11.54 -20.01
N SER A 127 9.22 -11.29 -18.74
CA SER A 127 9.14 -12.32 -17.71
C SER A 127 7.80 -12.25 -16.99
N GLY A 128 7.44 -13.34 -16.30
CA GLY A 128 6.22 -13.36 -15.49
C GLY A 128 6.27 -12.41 -14.28
N SER A 129 7.46 -11.93 -13.92
CA SER A 129 7.68 -10.95 -12.85
C SER A 129 6.99 -9.61 -13.13
N LEU A 130 6.80 -9.25 -14.41
CA LEU A 130 6.06 -8.04 -14.80
C LEU A 130 4.60 -8.06 -14.36
N ASP A 131 3.98 -9.24 -14.20
CA ASP A 131 2.59 -9.32 -13.77
C ASP A 131 2.40 -8.96 -12.30
N LEU A 132 3.47 -8.99 -11.49
CA LEU A 132 3.41 -8.66 -10.07
C LEU A 132 2.99 -7.20 -9.84
N GLU A 133 3.37 -6.28 -10.73
CA GLU A 133 3.14 -4.83 -10.56
C GLU A 133 2.08 -4.23 -11.48
N LYS A 134 1.35 -5.06 -12.23
CA LYS A 134 0.28 -4.62 -13.15
C LYS A 134 -1.02 -4.18 -12.46
N GLY A 135 -1.05 -4.09 -11.12
CA GLY A 135 -2.22 -3.64 -10.38
C GLY A 135 -3.44 -4.53 -10.64
N GLU A 136 -4.54 -3.89 -11.05
CA GLU A 136 -5.81 -4.56 -11.40
C GLU A 136 -5.67 -5.61 -12.51
N ARG A 137 -4.76 -5.38 -13.47
CA ARG A 137 -4.50 -6.30 -14.59
C ARG A 137 -3.49 -7.39 -14.25
N GLY A 138 -2.80 -7.27 -13.12
CA GLY A 138 -1.81 -8.25 -12.69
C GLY A 138 -2.46 -9.54 -12.21
N LEU A 139 -1.81 -10.68 -12.49
CA LEU A 139 -2.23 -11.97 -11.96
C LEU A 139 -1.53 -12.27 -10.63
N HIS A 140 -2.10 -13.18 -9.84
CA HIS A 140 -1.39 -13.74 -8.70
C HIS A 140 -0.20 -14.57 -9.19
N ARG A 141 0.93 -14.47 -8.49
CA ARG A 141 2.17 -15.18 -8.86
C ARG A 141 2.50 -16.29 -7.86
N HIS A 142 3.10 -17.36 -8.35
CA HIS A 142 3.67 -18.43 -7.51
C HIS A 142 5.17 -18.46 -7.78
N TYR A 143 5.96 -18.27 -6.74
CA TYR A 143 7.41 -18.37 -6.76
C TYR A 143 7.85 -19.68 -6.11
N ALA A 144 8.77 -20.40 -6.74
CA ALA A 144 9.40 -21.57 -6.15
C ALA A 144 10.41 -21.19 -5.04
N ALA A 145 10.89 -22.16 -4.26
CA ALA A 145 11.86 -21.90 -3.17
C ALA A 145 13.17 -21.27 -3.64
N ASN A 146 13.53 -21.51 -4.89
CA ASN A 146 14.76 -21.09 -5.55
C ASN A 146 14.52 -20.02 -6.61
N GLU A 147 13.32 -19.44 -6.67
CA GLU A 147 12.98 -18.36 -7.60
C GLU A 147 13.02 -17.02 -6.88
N ASP A 148 13.82 -16.09 -7.39
CA ASP A 148 13.92 -14.76 -6.81
C ASP A 148 12.64 -13.96 -7.10
N VAL A 149 12.03 -13.47 -6.03
CA VAL A 149 10.96 -12.47 -6.14
C VAL A 149 11.62 -11.15 -6.51
N PRO A 150 11.09 -10.38 -7.49
CA PRO A 150 11.70 -9.15 -7.98
C PRO A 150 11.52 -7.96 -7.02
N LEU A 151 11.86 -8.15 -5.74
CA LEU A 151 11.68 -7.22 -4.65
C LEU A 151 12.87 -7.32 -3.68
N SER A 152 13.59 -6.23 -3.47
CA SER A 152 14.60 -6.11 -2.42
C SER A 152 13.96 -5.58 -1.13
N SER A 153 14.27 -6.18 0.02
CA SER A 153 13.77 -5.69 1.32
C SER A 153 14.63 -4.54 1.83
N GLU A 154 14.00 -3.42 2.21
CA GLU A 154 14.66 -2.21 2.73
C GLU A 154 14.50 -2.06 4.26
N GLY A 155 13.61 -2.84 4.89
CA GLY A 155 13.44 -2.81 6.34
C GLY A 155 12.05 -3.17 6.82
N LEU A 156 11.94 -3.62 8.07
CA LEU A 156 10.67 -3.97 8.70
C LEU A 156 9.88 -2.69 9.03
N LEU A 157 8.64 -2.62 8.57
CA LEU A 157 7.70 -1.54 8.91
C LEU A 157 6.88 -1.88 10.15
N GLY A 158 6.56 -3.16 10.35
CA GLY A 158 5.86 -3.61 11.55
C GLY A 158 5.54 -5.09 11.55
N ARG A 159 5.12 -5.58 12.72
CA ARG A 159 4.55 -6.91 12.89
C ARG A 159 3.09 -6.77 13.28
N GLY A 160 2.20 -7.21 12.39
CA GLY A 160 0.77 -7.30 12.70
C GLY A 160 0.44 -8.64 13.35
N SER A 161 -0.81 -8.79 13.79
CA SER A 161 -1.32 -10.05 14.35
C SER A 161 -1.24 -11.25 13.39
N TYR A 162 -1.04 -10.97 12.09
CA TYR A 162 -1.21 -11.95 11.00
C TYR A 162 0.06 -12.15 10.18
N GLY A 163 1.15 -11.46 10.52
CA GLY A 163 2.38 -11.53 9.74
C GLY A 163 3.20 -10.26 9.82
N GLU A 164 4.24 -10.22 8.98
CA GLU A 164 5.20 -9.13 8.95
C GLU A 164 4.91 -8.21 7.77
N VAL A 165 5.13 -6.92 7.96
CA VAL A 165 5.08 -5.92 6.91
C VAL A 165 6.46 -5.31 6.79
N ASP A 166 7.05 -5.39 5.60
CA ASP A 166 8.33 -4.79 5.28
C ASP A 166 8.23 -3.81 4.12
N ARG A 167 9.10 -2.81 4.12
CA ARG A 167 9.33 -1.92 3.00
C ARG A 167 10.17 -2.69 1.99
N VAL A 168 9.74 -2.68 0.74
CA VAL A 168 10.45 -3.32 -0.35
C VAL A 168 10.59 -2.37 -1.52
N GLN A 169 11.68 -2.49 -2.26
CA GLN A 169 11.86 -1.82 -3.54
C GLN A 169 11.72 -2.85 -4.67
N SER A 170 10.91 -2.53 -5.66
CA SER A 170 10.84 -3.30 -6.88
C SER A 170 12.18 -3.24 -7.58
N THR A 171 12.73 -4.42 -7.87
CA THR A 171 13.93 -4.48 -8.70
C THR A 171 13.59 -4.14 -10.15
N LEU A 172 12.33 -4.36 -10.59
CA LEU A 172 11.87 -4.07 -11.95
C LEU A 172 11.72 -2.58 -12.26
N THR A 173 11.10 -1.84 -11.34
CA THR A 173 10.67 -0.46 -11.59
C THR A 173 11.33 0.55 -10.66
N GLY A 174 12.11 0.11 -9.67
CA GLY A 174 12.64 0.96 -8.61
C GLY A 174 11.58 1.49 -7.63
N SER A 175 10.30 1.17 -7.86
CA SER A 175 9.19 1.65 -7.03
C SER A 175 9.21 1.05 -5.63
N VAL A 176 8.87 1.86 -4.64
CA VAL A 176 8.83 1.44 -3.24
C VAL A 176 7.42 1.03 -2.84
N TYR A 177 7.30 -0.14 -2.21
CA TYR A 177 6.05 -0.75 -1.77
C TYR A 177 6.11 -1.25 -0.33
N ALA A 178 4.94 -1.45 0.27
CA ALA A 178 4.79 -2.23 1.49
C ALA A 178 4.45 -3.66 1.10
N ARG A 179 5.28 -4.61 1.53
CA ARG A 179 5.00 -6.04 1.37
C ARG A 179 4.50 -6.60 2.69
N LYS A 180 3.29 -7.16 2.68
CA LYS A 180 2.74 -7.91 3.82
C LYS A 180 2.92 -9.40 3.58
N ARG A 181 3.71 -10.08 4.41
CA ARG A 181 3.91 -11.53 4.37
C ARG A 181 3.09 -12.22 5.45
N ILE A 182 2.21 -13.12 5.02
CA ILE A 182 1.36 -13.94 5.88
C ILE A 182 1.92 -15.36 5.86
N PRO A 183 2.44 -15.89 6.98
CA PRO A 183 3.02 -17.22 7.02
C PRO A 183 2.02 -18.31 6.62
N ARG A 184 2.50 -19.32 5.90
CA ARG A 184 1.69 -20.49 5.53
C ARG A 184 1.44 -21.45 6.69
N TYR A 185 1.91 -21.20 7.91
CA TYR A 185 1.66 -22.10 9.06
C TYR A 185 0.17 -22.29 9.40
N ASN A 186 -0.73 -21.42 8.93
CA ASN A 186 -2.18 -21.68 8.97
C ASN A 186 -2.67 -22.74 7.95
N TYR A 187 -1.78 -23.23 7.10
CA TYR A 187 -1.96 -24.31 6.13
C TYR A 187 -1.14 -25.51 6.61
N ALA A 188 -1.56 -26.16 7.70
CA ALA A 188 -0.87 -27.34 8.22
C ALA A 188 -0.65 -28.39 7.09
N PRO A 189 0.61 -28.69 6.73
CA PRO A 189 0.92 -29.77 5.79
C PRO A 189 0.54 -31.10 6.46
N GLY A 190 -0.29 -31.91 5.79
CA GLY A 190 -0.56 -33.29 6.21
C GLY A 190 -1.95 -33.61 6.78
N GLN A 191 -2.90 -32.66 6.84
CA GLN A 191 -4.25 -32.92 7.41
C GLN A 191 -5.43 -32.61 6.47
N ARG A 192 -5.21 -32.16 5.22
CA ARG A 192 -6.30 -31.77 4.31
C ARG A 192 -6.05 -32.26 2.88
N SER A 193 -7.10 -32.75 2.21
CA SER A 193 -7.03 -33.27 0.83
C SER A 193 -6.58 -32.19 -0.16
N ASP A 194 -5.83 -32.58 -1.19
CA ASP A 194 -5.36 -31.71 -2.29
C ASP A 194 -6.50 -30.93 -2.98
N SER A 195 -7.72 -31.46 -2.96
CA SER A 195 -8.92 -30.80 -3.48
C SER A 195 -9.35 -29.60 -2.63
N ARG A 196 -9.26 -29.69 -1.31
CA ARG A 196 -9.67 -28.62 -0.39
C ARG A 196 -8.66 -27.48 -0.38
N ASN A 197 -7.36 -27.79 -0.49
CA ASN A 197 -6.31 -26.77 -0.61
C ASN A 197 -6.42 -26.00 -1.94
N ARG A 198 -6.78 -26.67 -3.05
CA ARG A 198 -7.06 -26.01 -4.33
C ARG A 198 -8.28 -25.09 -4.27
N GLN A 199 -9.37 -25.53 -3.65
CA GLN A 199 -10.57 -24.70 -3.47
C GLN A 199 -10.25 -23.43 -2.66
N ILE A 200 -9.54 -23.60 -1.55
CA ILE A 200 -9.08 -22.51 -0.69
C ILE A 200 -8.24 -21.47 -1.47
N MET A 201 -7.31 -21.92 -2.31
CA MET A 201 -6.48 -21.03 -3.13
C MET A 201 -7.32 -20.31 -4.21
N ALA A 202 -8.26 -21.01 -4.85
CA ALA A 202 -9.16 -20.40 -5.82
C ALA A 202 -10.07 -19.34 -5.18
N ASP A 203 -10.52 -19.58 -3.95
CA ASP A 203 -11.32 -18.64 -3.19
C ASP A 203 -10.49 -17.40 -2.78
N PHE A 204 -9.25 -17.61 -2.32
CA PHE A 204 -8.27 -16.55 -2.07
C PHE A 204 -7.99 -15.69 -3.32
N GLU A 205 -7.75 -16.31 -4.47
CA GLU A 205 -7.50 -15.58 -5.73
C GLU A 205 -8.70 -14.73 -6.16
N ARG A 206 -9.92 -15.27 -6.03
CA ARG A 206 -11.16 -14.53 -6.31
C ARG A 206 -11.27 -13.28 -5.43
N GLU A 207 -10.91 -13.42 -4.17
CA GLU A 207 -10.94 -12.34 -3.19
C GLU A 207 -9.87 -11.28 -3.41
N ILE A 208 -8.65 -11.70 -3.73
CA ILE A 208 -7.59 -10.80 -4.15
C ILE A 208 -8.01 -10.02 -5.40
N LYS A 209 -8.66 -10.68 -6.36
CA LYS A 209 -9.20 -10.01 -7.55
C LYS A 209 -10.29 -8.99 -7.18
N ALA A 210 -11.11 -9.27 -6.16
CA ALA A 210 -12.06 -8.28 -5.65
C ALA A 210 -11.35 -7.09 -5.02
N PHE A 211 -10.31 -7.31 -4.22
CA PHE A 211 -9.52 -6.24 -3.61
C PHE A 211 -8.78 -5.39 -4.65
N LYS A 212 -8.21 -6.02 -5.69
CA LYS A 212 -7.54 -5.32 -6.80
C LYS A 212 -8.44 -4.33 -7.56
N ARG A 213 -9.77 -4.51 -7.52
CA ARG A 213 -10.73 -3.60 -8.16
C ARG A 213 -11.07 -2.37 -7.32
N LEU A 214 -10.73 -2.36 -6.04
CA LEU A 214 -10.92 -1.19 -5.19
C LEU A 214 -9.89 -0.14 -5.56
N ASN A 215 -10.36 1.01 -6.01
CA ASN A 215 -9.54 2.14 -6.42
C ASN A 215 -10.14 3.42 -5.85
N HIS A 216 -9.62 3.84 -4.69
CA HIS A 216 -10.03 5.04 -4.00
C HIS A 216 -8.84 5.61 -3.23
N GLN A 217 -8.70 6.93 -3.18
CA GLN A 217 -7.54 7.59 -2.57
C GLN A 217 -7.38 7.35 -1.06
N HIS A 218 -8.46 6.96 -0.38
CA HIS A 218 -8.49 6.60 1.05
C HIS A 218 -8.48 5.10 1.30
N ILE A 219 -8.07 4.30 0.33
CA ILE A 219 -7.92 2.86 0.45
C ILE A 219 -6.56 2.50 -0.13
N VAL A 220 -5.79 1.66 0.56
CA VAL A 220 -4.52 1.21 0.01
C VAL A 220 -4.74 0.42 -1.28
N LYS A 221 -3.86 0.63 -2.26
CA LYS A 221 -3.92 -0.06 -3.55
C LYS A 221 -3.17 -1.38 -3.45
N LEU A 222 -3.85 -2.48 -3.76
CA LEU A 222 -3.19 -3.76 -3.98
C LEU A 222 -2.53 -3.77 -5.36
N VAL A 223 -1.21 -3.55 -5.38
CA VAL A 223 -0.39 -3.53 -6.60
C VAL A 223 -0.20 -4.95 -7.13
N GLY A 224 0.06 -5.89 -6.22
CA GLY A 224 0.47 -7.24 -6.57
C GLY A 224 0.16 -8.23 -5.46
N SER A 225 0.17 -9.51 -5.82
CA SER A 225 0.21 -10.57 -4.83
C SER A 225 0.99 -11.74 -5.38
N TYR A 226 1.69 -12.42 -4.49
CA TYR A 226 2.38 -13.64 -4.82
C TYR A 226 2.35 -14.61 -3.67
N THR A 227 2.71 -15.85 -3.94
CA THR A 227 2.97 -16.83 -2.90
C THR A 227 4.32 -17.50 -3.14
N ASP A 228 5.02 -17.79 -2.07
CA ASP A 228 6.26 -18.58 -2.04
C ASP A 228 6.05 -19.80 -1.13
N PRO A 229 7.00 -20.74 -0.95
CA PRO A 229 6.79 -21.91 -0.09
C PRO A 229 6.50 -21.59 1.38
N SER A 230 6.90 -20.41 1.86
CA SER A 230 6.78 -19.99 3.26
C SER A 230 5.57 -19.11 3.55
N SER A 231 5.12 -18.31 2.56
CA SER A 231 4.18 -17.22 2.80
C SER A 231 3.26 -16.91 1.61
N VAL A 232 2.16 -16.23 1.93
CA VAL A 232 1.36 -15.44 0.99
C VAL A 232 1.79 -13.99 1.16
N ALA A 233 2.11 -13.30 0.07
CA ALA A 233 2.58 -11.92 0.09
C ALA A 233 1.65 -10.99 -0.70
N LEU A 234 1.36 -9.83 -0.12
CA LEU A 234 0.60 -8.75 -0.75
C LEU A 234 1.49 -7.53 -0.93
N ILE A 235 1.51 -6.96 -2.14
CA ILE A 235 2.27 -5.76 -2.49
C ILE A 235 1.32 -4.58 -2.52
N ILE A 236 1.54 -3.62 -1.62
CA ILE A 236 0.60 -2.56 -1.29
C ILE A 236 1.27 -1.21 -1.50
N SER A 237 0.51 -0.25 -2.04
CA SER A 237 0.92 1.14 -2.21
C SER A 237 -0.14 2.10 -1.67
N PRO A 238 0.23 3.25 -1.07
CA PRO A 238 1.60 3.71 -0.79
C PRO A 238 2.20 3.07 0.48
N VAL A 239 3.52 3.23 0.68
CA VAL A 239 4.17 3.01 1.99
C VAL A 239 3.84 4.18 2.90
N ALA A 240 3.04 3.94 3.92
CA ALA A 240 2.60 4.93 4.91
C ALA A 240 3.74 5.40 5.82
N ASP A 241 3.53 6.57 6.43
CA ASP A 241 4.47 7.14 7.40
C ASP A 241 4.25 6.54 8.79
N ALA A 242 2.99 6.29 9.14
CA ALA A 242 2.57 5.62 10.38
C ALA A 242 1.15 5.04 10.21
N ASP A 243 0.72 4.22 11.17
CA ASP A 243 -0.71 3.96 11.38
C ASP A 243 -1.36 5.07 12.24
N LEU A 244 -2.69 5.17 12.20
CA LEU A 244 -3.45 6.19 12.90
C LEU A 244 -3.32 6.05 14.42
N HIS A 245 -3.12 4.85 14.97
CA HIS A 245 -2.91 4.70 16.40
C HIS A 245 -1.61 5.40 16.83
N SER A 246 -0.50 5.12 16.15
CA SER A 246 0.80 5.77 16.37
C SER A 246 0.73 7.29 16.17
N PHE A 247 -0.04 7.75 15.18
CA PHE A 247 -0.30 9.18 14.96
C PHE A 247 -1.07 9.83 16.13
N LEU A 248 -2.10 9.17 16.66
CA LEU A 248 -2.90 9.70 17.76
C LEU A 248 -2.14 9.68 19.10
N GLU A 249 -1.24 8.71 19.33
CA GLU A 249 -0.41 8.66 20.54
C GLU A 249 0.62 9.80 20.61
N THR A 250 1.10 10.26 19.45
CA THR A 250 2.10 11.34 19.34
C THR A 250 1.48 12.71 19.03
N PHE A 251 0.16 12.82 19.14
CA PHE A 251 -0.59 14.02 18.78
C PHE A 251 -0.25 15.22 19.70
N ASN A 252 0.22 16.32 19.10
CA ASN A 252 0.78 17.46 19.83
C ASN A 252 -0.20 18.63 20.08
N HIS A 253 -1.49 18.46 19.73
CA HIS A 253 -2.56 19.47 19.90
C HIS A 253 -2.32 20.84 19.26
N THR A 254 -1.32 21.00 18.39
CA THR A 254 -1.12 22.22 17.61
C THR A 254 -2.28 22.42 16.63
N GLN A 255 -2.55 23.67 16.23
CA GLN A 255 -3.63 23.97 15.28
C GLN A 255 -3.48 23.19 13.95
N PRO A 256 -2.28 23.12 13.32
CA PRO A 256 -2.10 22.33 12.11
C PRO A 256 -2.42 20.83 12.30
N SER A 257 -2.05 20.24 13.44
CA SER A 257 -2.39 18.85 13.73
C SER A 257 -3.89 18.65 13.94
N LYS A 258 -4.58 19.61 14.57
CA LYS A 258 -6.04 19.60 14.71
C LYS A 258 -6.73 19.72 13.36
N ASP A 259 -6.30 20.65 12.51
CA ASP A 259 -6.85 20.85 11.17
C ASP A 259 -6.69 19.58 10.33
N LEU A 260 -5.51 18.96 10.38
CA LEU A 260 -5.24 17.68 9.72
C LEU A 260 -6.15 16.56 10.26
N LEU A 261 -6.32 16.46 11.57
CA LEU A 261 -7.18 15.45 12.18
C LEU A 261 -8.67 15.68 11.86
N CYS A 262 -9.11 16.94 11.75
CA CYS A 262 -10.45 17.29 11.28
C CYS A 262 -10.70 16.80 9.85
N ASN A 263 -9.73 16.99 8.95
CA ASN A 263 -9.82 16.53 7.56
C ASN A 263 -10.02 15.01 7.44
N PHE A 264 -9.48 14.24 8.39
CA PHE A 264 -9.57 12.78 8.35
C PHE A 264 -10.99 12.25 8.51
N PHE A 265 -11.91 12.99 9.15
CA PHE A 265 -13.31 12.56 9.28
C PHE A 265 -14.00 12.44 7.91
N GLY A 266 -13.90 13.45 7.06
CA GLY A 266 -14.45 13.40 5.71
C GLY A 266 -13.77 12.34 4.84
N CYS A 267 -12.44 12.25 4.94
CA CYS A 267 -11.64 11.28 4.19
C CYS A 267 -12.03 9.82 4.51
N LEU A 268 -12.15 9.49 5.79
CA LEU A 268 -12.54 8.15 6.24
C LEU A 268 -14.00 7.84 5.88
N ALA A 269 -14.92 8.79 6.05
CA ALA A 269 -16.31 8.63 5.63
C ALA A 269 -16.42 8.36 4.12
N ALA A 270 -15.68 9.10 3.28
CA ALA A 270 -15.63 8.89 1.83
C ALA A 270 -15.09 7.49 1.47
N GLY A 271 -13.99 7.07 2.11
CA GLY A 271 -13.42 5.74 1.89
C GLY A 271 -14.38 4.62 2.27
N LEU A 272 -15.10 4.76 3.38
CA LEU A 272 -16.08 3.77 3.82
C LEU A 272 -17.32 3.72 2.92
N GLU A 273 -17.82 4.88 2.50
CA GLU A 273 -18.92 4.97 1.51
C GLU A 273 -18.55 4.20 0.24
N TYR A 274 -17.36 4.47 -0.32
CA TYR A 274 -16.90 3.81 -1.53
C TYR A 274 -16.86 2.28 -1.38
N MET A 275 -16.34 1.78 -0.25
CA MET A 275 -16.32 0.34 0.03
C MET A 275 -17.73 -0.23 0.06
N HIS A 276 -18.64 0.39 0.80
CA HIS A 276 -20.01 -0.09 0.97
C HIS A 276 -20.79 -0.05 -0.35
N ARG A 277 -20.64 1.01 -1.15
CA ARG A 277 -21.21 1.11 -2.51
C ARG A 277 -20.65 0.06 -3.47
N SER A 278 -19.41 -0.36 -3.25
CA SER A 278 -18.77 -1.45 -3.99
C SER A 278 -19.11 -2.85 -3.44
N ASN A 279 -20.09 -2.95 -2.52
CA ASN A 279 -20.48 -4.18 -1.82
C ASN A 279 -19.34 -4.85 -1.04
N VAL A 280 -18.39 -4.05 -0.54
CA VAL A 280 -17.27 -4.50 0.29
C VAL A 280 -17.47 -4.04 1.72
N ARG A 281 -17.23 -4.96 2.67
CA ARG A 281 -17.15 -4.65 4.10
C ARG A 281 -15.70 -4.74 4.54
N HIS A 282 -15.27 -3.84 5.41
CA HIS A 282 -13.90 -3.83 5.92
C HIS A 282 -13.70 -4.85 7.05
N LYS A 283 -14.67 -5.00 7.96
CA LYS A 283 -14.73 -5.97 9.08
C LYS A 283 -13.70 -5.82 10.20
N ASP A 284 -12.59 -5.14 9.97
CA ASP A 284 -11.54 -4.90 10.98
C ASP A 284 -11.11 -3.42 11.02
N ILE A 285 -12.08 -2.50 11.07
CA ILE A 285 -11.78 -1.06 11.20
C ILE A 285 -11.29 -0.77 12.61
N LYS A 286 -10.07 -0.28 12.72
CA LYS A 286 -9.43 0.20 13.95
C LYS A 286 -8.29 1.15 13.59
N THR A 287 -7.83 1.93 14.56
CA THR A 287 -6.74 2.90 14.35
C THR A 287 -5.45 2.27 13.83
N LYS A 288 -5.13 1.03 14.20
CA LYS A 288 -3.97 0.29 13.66
C LYS A 288 -4.10 -0.17 12.19
N ASN A 289 -5.32 -0.19 11.65
CA ASN A 289 -5.59 -0.58 10.25
C ASN A 289 -5.94 0.64 9.36
N ILE A 290 -5.77 1.85 9.89
CA ILE A 290 -5.85 3.09 9.13
C ILE A 290 -4.43 3.64 9.07
N LEU A 291 -3.94 3.89 7.86
CA LEU A 291 -2.61 4.39 7.60
C LEU A 291 -2.65 5.90 7.39
N VAL A 292 -1.60 6.60 7.83
CA VAL A 292 -1.39 8.03 7.60
C VAL A 292 -0.21 8.21 6.65
N LYS A 293 -0.42 8.98 5.58
CA LYS A 293 0.60 9.34 4.59
C LYS A 293 0.52 10.83 4.27
N GLY A 294 1.43 11.63 4.81
CA GLY A 294 1.38 13.08 4.72
C GLY A 294 0.05 13.62 5.26
N ASP A 295 -0.74 14.23 4.39
CA ASP A 295 -2.06 14.80 4.69
C ASP A 295 -3.24 13.84 4.44
N ARG A 296 -2.98 12.56 4.11
CA ARG A 296 -4.00 11.57 3.76
C ARG A 296 -4.09 10.43 4.78
N VAL A 297 -5.30 9.91 4.91
CA VAL A 297 -5.60 8.65 5.61
C VAL A 297 -6.07 7.57 4.64
N LEU A 298 -5.68 6.32 4.88
CA LEU A 298 -6.01 5.18 4.02
C LEU A 298 -6.44 3.96 4.84
N TYR A 299 -7.54 3.31 4.47
CA TYR A 299 -7.90 1.99 4.98
C TYR A 299 -6.91 0.93 4.46
N ALA A 300 -6.40 0.10 5.37
CA ALA A 300 -5.51 -1.02 5.08
C ALA A 300 -6.08 -2.34 5.58
N ASP A 301 -5.37 -3.46 5.35
CA ASP A 301 -5.73 -4.79 5.83
C ASP A 301 -7.03 -5.42 5.30
N LEU A 302 -7.64 -4.83 4.26
CA LEU A 302 -8.82 -5.39 3.59
C LEU A 302 -8.58 -6.81 3.05
N GLY A 303 -7.39 -7.09 2.52
CA GLY A 303 -7.05 -8.39 1.93
C GLY A 303 -7.25 -9.56 2.88
N LEU A 304 -7.09 -9.36 4.19
CA LEU A 304 -7.34 -10.38 5.21
C LEU A 304 -8.83 -10.59 5.47
N ALA A 305 -9.62 -9.51 5.55
CA ALA A 305 -11.06 -9.61 5.77
C ALA A 305 -11.77 -10.41 4.67
N PHE A 306 -11.22 -10.38 3.46
CA PHE A 306 -11.61 -11.29 2.40
C PHE A 306 -11.11 -12.69 2.68
N CYS A 307 -9.78 -12.91 2.72
CA CYS A 307 -9.15 -14.23 2.91
C CYS A 307 -9.96 -15.14 3.84
N TRP A 308 -10.25 -14.64 5.05
CA TRP A 308 -10.86 -15.41 6.13
C TRP A 308 -12.29 -15.89 5.86
N ASP A 309 -13.10 -15.15 5.10
CA ASP A 309 -14.43 -15.62 4.69
C ASP A 309 -14.31 -16.90 3.84
N SER A 310 -13.32 -16.93 2.94
CA SER A 310 -13.06 -18.07 2.07
C SER A 310 -12.49 -19.29 2.78
N PHE A 311 -11.79 -19.11 3.91
CA PHE A 311 -11.30 -20.24 4.71
C PHE A 311 -12.38 -20.89 5.58
N GLY A 312 -13.64 -20.41 5.54
CA GLY A 312 -14.72 -20.88 6.40
C GLY A 312 -14.45 -20.65 7.89
N GLN A 313 -13.36 -19.95 8.21
CA GLN A 313 -13.13 -19.37 9.51
C GLN A 313 -13.95 -18.09 9.54
N SER A 314 -15.26 -18.26 9.77
CA SER A 314 -16.04 -17.18 10.38
C SER A 314 -15.17 -16.65 11.52
N THR A 315 -14.95 -15.34 11.58
CA THR A 315 -14.13 -14.71 12.61
C THR A 315 -14.83 -14.91 13.95
N THR A 316 -14.74 -16.12 14.50
CA THR A 316 -15.33 -16.51 15.77
C THR A 316 -14.55 -15.75 16.81
N GLU A 317 -15.28 -14.91 17.54
CA GLU A 317 -14.69 -13.84 18.31
C GLU A 317 -13.81 -14.33 19.43
N ASP A 318 -14.02 -15.55 19.91
CA ASP A 318 -13.18 -16.21 20.90
C ASP A 318 -11.70 -16.25 20.50
N SER A 319 -11.39 -16.19 19.20
CA SER A 319 -10.03 -16.15 18.65
C SER A 319 -9.47 -14.74 18.39
N LEU A 320 -10.28 -13.67 18.48
CA LEU A 320 -9.82 -12.31 18.20
C LEU A 320 -9.01 -11.73 19.37
N PRO A 321 -7.85 -11.10 19.10
CA PRO A 321 -7.10 -10.36 20.11
C PRO A 321 -7.96 -9.28 20.78
N ILE A 322 -7.77 -9.05 22.09
CA ILE A 322 -8.51 -8.06 22.88
C ILE A 322 -8.48 -6.67 22.22
N ALA A 323 -7.34 -6.27 21.65
CA ALA A 323 -7.18 -5.00 20.95
C ALA A 323 -8.08 -4.86 19.71
N THR A 324 -8.37 -5.95 19.01
CA THR A 324 -9.34 -5.97 17.90
C THR A 324 -10.78 -5.90 18.44
N ARG A 325 -11.07 -6.60 19.55
CA ARG A 325 -12.40 -6.59 20.17
C ARG A 325 -12.82 -5.21 20.67
N LYS A 326 -11.86 -4.32 21.00
CA LYS A 326 -12.12 -2.94 21.45
C LYS A 326 -13.11 -2.20 20.54
N TYR A 327 -12.99 -2.38 19.22
CA TYR A 327 -13.79 -1.69 18.20
C TYR A 327 -15.05 -2.47 17.78
N SER A 328 -15.27 -3.67 18.31
CA SER A 328 -16.41 -4.51 17.93
C SER A 328 -17.75 -3.94 18.42
N PRO A 329 -18.82 -3.99 17.59
CA PRO A 329 -20.15 -3.62 18.01
C PRO A 329 -20.77 -4.67 18.96
N PRO A 330 -21.77 -4.30 19.77
CA PRO A 330 -22.39 -5.19 20.75
C PRO A 330 -22.99 -6.45 20.11
N GLU A 331 -23.65 -6.35 18.95
CA GLU A 331 -24.18 -7.54 18.28
C GLU A 331 -23.09 -8.51 17.83
N ALA A 332 -21.89 -8.02 17.50
CA ALA A 332 -20.79 -8.88 17.11
C ALA A 332 -20.33 -9.65 18.35
N LEU A 333 -20.13 -8.91 19.45
CA LEU A 333 -19.77 -9.41 20.77
C LEU A 333 -20.72 -10.49 21.31
N ASP A 334 -21.98 -10.47 20.89
CA ASP A 334 -23.01 -11.44 21.28
C ASP A 334 -23.20 -12.57 20.25
N GLY A 335 -22.33 -12.69 19.25
CA GLY A 335 -22.39 -13.72 18.19
C GLY A 335 -23.45 -13.48 17.12
N GLY A 336 -24.00 -12.27 17.04
CA GLY A 336 -24.98 -11.84 16.06
C GLY A 336 -24.42 -11.60 14.65
N LYS A 337 -25.32 -11.44 13.68
CA LYS A 337 -24.95 -11.18 12.28
C LYS A 337 -24.38 -9.77 12.13
N ARG A 338 -23.23 -9.67 11.44
CA ARG A 338 -22.59 -8.40 11.07
C ARG A 338 -22.99 -7.99 9.65
N ASN A 339 -23.34 -6.72 9.47
CA ASN A 339 -23.57 -6.09 8.15
C ASN A 339 -22.68 -4.83 8.02
N THR A 340 -22.93 -3.98 7.03
CA THR A 340 -22.21 -2.71 6.85
C THR A 340 -22.31 -1.77 8.06
N ALA A 341 -23.37 -1.87 8.87
CA ALA A 341 -23.52 -1.09 10.10
C ALA A 341 -22.52 -1.49 11.21
N ALA A 342 -21.89 -2.67 11.11
CA ALA A 342 -20.79 -3.06 12.00
C ALA A 342 -19.51 -2.26 11.70
N ASP A 343 -19.23 -2.01 10.41
CA ASP A 343 -18.12 -1.13 10.00
C ASP A 343 -18.38 0.32 10.46
N VAL A 344 -19.63 0.79 10.35
CA VAL A 344 -20.03 2.13 10.84
C VAL A 344 -19.77 2.28 12.33
N TRP A 345 -20.14 1.29 13.14
CA TRP A 345 -19.83 1.30 14.57
C TRP A 345 -18.32 1.37 14.83
N SER A 346 -17.57 0.54 14.12
CA SER A 346 -16.12 0.44 14.29
C SER A 346 -15.43 1.76 13.93
N LEU A 347 -15.89 2.42 12.86
CA LEU A 347 -15.46 3.78 12.51
C LEU A 347 -15.91 4.81 13.58
N GLY A 348 -17.09 4.65 14.18
CA GLY A 348 -17.56 5.49 15.29
C GLY A 348 -16.63 5.42 16.50
N CYS A 349 -16.10 4.23 16.81
CA CYS A 349 -15.08 4.04 17.84
C CYS A 349 -13.77 4.76 17.50
N VAL A 350 -13.33 4.73 16.22
CA VAL A 350 -12.17 5.51 15.76
C VAL A 350 -12.44 7.01 15.90
N TYR A 351 -13.63 7.47 15.49
CA TYR A 351 -14.02 8.88 15.61
C TYR A 351 -14.08 9.34 17.06
N LEU A 352 -14.53 8.50 18.00
CA LEU A 352 -14.50 8.77 19.43
C LEU A 352 -13.09 9.10 19.92
N GLU A 353 -12.08 8.34 19.51
CA GLU A 353 -10.67 8.61 19.85
C GLU A 353 -10.20 9.93 19.24
N MET A 354 -10.53 10.20 17.97
CA MET A 354 -10.15 11.43 17.27
C MET A 354 -10.79 12.69 17.89
N VAL A 355 -12.11 12.67 18.14
CA VAL A 355 -12.82 13.83 18.73
C VAL A 355 -12.37 14.09 20.16
N SER A 356 -11.90 13.08 20.89
CA SER A 356 -11.34 13.26 22.23
C SER A 356 -10.10 14.17 22.19
N LEU A 357 -9.21 13.97 21.22
CA LEU A 357 -8.01 14.79 21.07
C LEU A 357 -8.32 16.20 20.57
N LEU A 358 -9.30 16.34 19.66
CA LEU A 358 -9.77 17.65 19.19
C LEU A 358 -10.35 18.51 20.32
N HIS A 359 -10.97 17.88 21.33
CA HIS A 359 -11.44 18.55 22.55
C HIS A 359 -10.38 18.67 23.65
N ASN A 360 -9.08 18.68 23.30
CA ASN A 360 -7.94 18.81 24.22
C ASN A 360 -7.93 17.78 25.37
N SER A 361 -8.56 16.62 25.18
CA SER A 361 -8.42 15.46 26.07
C SER A 361 -7.35 14.50 25.55
N THR A 362 -7.10 13.42 26.28
CA THR A 362 -6.11 12.40 25.89
C THR A 362 -6.76 11.02 25.82
N LEU A 363 -6.14 10.10 25.07
CA LEU A 363 -6.61 8.71 25.01
C LEU A 363 -6.53 8.02 26.38
N ALA A 364 -5.56 8.39 27.22
CA ALA A 364 -5.44 7.91 28.60
C ALA A 364 -6.65 8.35 29.46
N LYS A 365 -7.12 9.60 29.32
CA LYS A 365 -8.33 10.08 30.02
C LYS A 365 -9.59 9.34 29.55
N LEU A 366 -9.72 9.12 28.24
CA LEU A 366 -10.81 8.29 27.70
C LEU A 366 -10.76 6.87 28.29
N GLN A 367 -9.59 6.24 28.33
CA GLN A 367 -9.44 4.91 28.91
C GLN A 367 -9.81 4.88 30.40
N GLN A 368 -9.27 5.82 31.19
CA GLN A 368 -9.59 5.95 32.61
C GLN A 368 -11.09 6.15 32.85
N HIS A 369 -11.75 6.93 31.98
CA HIS A 369 -13.20 7.12 32.04
C HIS A 369 -13.95 5.81 31.79
N LEU A 370 -13.57 5.04 30.77
CA LEU A 370 -14.18 3.73 30.48
C LEU A 370 -13.97 2.73 31.62
N GLU A 371 -12.87 2.81 32.34
CA GLU A 371 -12.57 1.95 33.50
C GLU A 371 -13.35 2.39 34.76
N SER A 372 -13.87 3.62 34.81
CA SER A 372 -14.57 4.18 35.97
C SER A 372 -16.10 4.26 35.81
N TYR A 373 -16.60 4.29 34.57
CA TYR A 373 -18.02 4.50 34.26
C TYR A 373 -18.66 3.35 33.49
N GLY A 374 -19.99 3.26 33.57
CA GLY A 374 -20.79 2.24 32.87
C GLY A 374 -20.49 0.83 33.38
N THR A 375 -20.14 -0.09 32.48
CA THR A 375 -19.77 -1.48 32.83
C THR A 375 -18.30 -1.64 33.20
N GLN A 376 -17.51 -0.56 33.21
CA GLN A 376 -16.08 -0.56 33.54
C GLN A 376 -15.23 -1.44 32.61
N ASN A 377 -15.73 -1.71 31.40
CA ASN A 377 -15.02 -2.48 30.39
C ASN A 377 -14.37 -1.54 29.37
N SER A 378 -13.14 -1.83 28.95
CA SER A 378 -12.41 -1.04 27.95
C SER A 378 -12.90 -1.25 26.51
N ILE A 379 -13.72 -2.28 26.26
CA ILE A 379 -14.33 -2.56 24.96
C ILE A 379 -15.58 -1.69 24.80
N TYR A 380 -15.61 -0.84 23.77
CA TYR A 380 -16.70 0.11 23.54
C TYR A 380 -18.08 -0.58 23.41
N GLY A 381 -18.16 -1.73 22.75
CA GLY A 381 -19.40 -2.49 22.62
C GLY A 381 -19.91 -3.09 23.93
N ARG A 382 -19.03 -3.44 24.87
CA ARG A 382 -19.40 -3.91 26.22
C ARG A 382 -19.69 -2.76 27.18
N ASN A 383 -19.08 -1.58 26.96
CA ASN A 383 -19.27 -0.38 27.76
C ASN A 383 -19.80 0.80 26.94
N HIS A 384 -20.92 0.57 26.25
CA HIS A 384 -21.57 1.61 25.45
C HIS A 384 -21.91 2.84 26.31
N ASP A 385 -22.37 2.65 27.53
CA ASP A 385 -22.79 3.77 28.38
C ASP A 385 -21.59 4.62 28.83
N GLY A 386 -20.43 4.00 29.08
CA GLY A 386 -19.16 4.70 29.27
C GLY A 386 -18.74 5.53 28.04
N ALA A 387 -18.87 4.96 26.83
CA ALA A 387 -18.56 5.68 25.59
C ALA A 387 -19.50 6.87 25.34
N ILE A 388 -20.81 6.69 25.55
CA ILE A 388 -21.79 7.75 25.35
C ILE A 388 -21.64 8.87 26.39
N THR A 389 -21.42 8.53 27.66
CA THR A 389 -21.21 9.54 28.70
C THR A 389 -19.95 10.36 28.46
N TRP A 390 -18.90 9.75 27.92
CA TRP A 390 -17.70 10.49 27.48
C TRP A 390 -18.03 11.50 26.37
N LEU A 391 -18.75 11.09 25.33
CA LEU A 391 -19.20 12.02 24.27
C LEU A 391 -20.02 13.18 24.82
N ASP A 392 -20.91 12.91 25.78
CA ASP A 392 -21.74 13.95 26.40
C ASP A 392 -20.90 14.91 27.29
N GLN A 393 -19.81 14.44 27.92
CA GLN A 393 -18.84 15.32 28.60
C GLN A 393 -18.09 16.23 27.63
N LEU A 394 -17.68 15.71 26.46
CA LEU A 394 -16.99 16.50 25.44
C LEU A 394 -17.87 17.63 24.87
N LYS A 395 -19.20 17.43 24.77
CA LYS A 395 -20.15 18.46 24.30
C LYS A 395 -20.12 19.73 25.15
N GLY A 396 -19.73 19.63 26.42
CA GLY A 396 -19.60 20.78 27.32
C GLY A 396 -18.34 21.63 27.09
N THR A 397 -17.43 21.21 26.19
CA THR A 397 -16.16 21.90 25.96
C THR A 397 -16.20 22.76 24.69
N PRO A 398 -15.79 24.04 24.72
CA PRO A 398 -15.83 24.94 23.57
C PRO A 398 -14.59 24.77 22.67
N ALA A 399 -14.35 23.55 22.16
CA ALA A 399 -13.09 23.25 21.48
C ALA A 399 -13.15 23.25 19.95
N LEU A 400 -14.32 23.01 19.35
CA LEU A 400 -14.44 22.86 17.90
C LEU A 400 -15.72 23.53 17.37
N GLU A 401 -15.56 24.40 16.37
CA GLU A 401 -16.67 24.95 15.61
C GLU A 401 -17.41 23.81 14.90
N ASN A 402 -18.74 23.76 15.01
CA ASN A 402 -19.57 22.61 14.62
C ASN A 402 -19.27 21.27 15.33
N GLY A 403 -18.38 21.23 16.34
CA GLY A 403 -18.02 20.02 17.07
C GLY A 403 -19.22 19.30 17.70
N ARG A 404 -20.25 20.04 18.11
CA ARG A 404 -21.51 19.47 18.59
C ARG A 404 -22.18 18.55 17.56
N LYS A 405 -22.27 18.98 16.30
CA LYS A 405 -22.88 18.17 15.22
C LYS A 405 -22.07 16.90 14.97
N LEU A 406 -20.73 17.01 14.97
CA LEU A 406 -19.85 15.86 14.83
C LEU A 406 -20.02 14.87 15.99
N LEU A 407 -20.09 15.34 17.23
CA LEU A 407 -20.34 14.50 18.40
C LEU A 407 -21.68 13.75 18.31
N GLU A 408 -22.74 14.38 17.78
CA GLU A 408 -24.01 13.67 17.52
C GLU A 408 -23.86 12.60 16.44
N ILE A 409 -23.15 12.88 15.34
CA ILE A 409 -22.87 11.86 14.31
C ILE A 409 -22.15 10.65 14.93
N VAL A 410 -21.12 10.88 15.74
CA VAL A 410 -20.38 9.80 16.43
C VAL A 410 -21.31 9.01 17.37
N LYS A 411 -22.17 9.70 18.12
CA LYS A 411 -23.15 9.09 19.02
C LYS A 411 -24.14 8.20 18.26
N GLU A 412 -24.62 8.63 17.10
CA GLU A 412 -25.52 7.86 16.23
C GLU A 412 -24.83 6.64 15.60
N MET A 413 -23.58 6.79 15.14
CA MET A 413 -22.75 5.69 14.62
C MET A 413 -22.57 4.58 15.68
N MET A 414 -22.47 4.97 16.95
CA MET A 414 -22.32 4.06 18.09
C MET A 414 -23.66 3.62 18.71
N SER A 415 -24.78 3.65 17.97
CA SER A 415 -26.05 3.10 18.46
C SER A 415 -25.99 1.58 18.67
N LYS A 416 -26.48 1.09 19.83
CA LYS A 416 -26.65 -0.37 20.09
C LYS A 416 -27.51 -1.06 19.03
N SER A 417 -28.51 -0.39 18.48
CA SER A 417 -29.34 -0.93 17.40
C SER A 417 -28.70 -0.63 16.04
N GLN A 418 -28.39 -1.69 15.29
CA GLN A 418 -27.84 -1.60 13.93
C GLN A 418 -28.73 -0.76 13.00
N LEU A 419 -30.05 -0.88 13.11
CA LEU A 419 -31.02 -0.16 12.26
C LEU A 419 -31.06 1.35 12.51
N ARG A 420 -30.55 1.80 13.66
CA ARG A 420 -30.48 3.23 14.00
C ARG A 420 -29.14 3.86 13.62
N ARG A 421 -28.16 3.07 13.17
CA ARG A 421 -26.87 3.61 12.72
C ARG A 421 -27.05 4.22 11.32
N PRO A 422 -26.53 5.42 11.06
CA PRO A 422 -26.54 6.00 9.72
C PRO A 422 -25.69 5.16 8.76
N THR A 423 -25.98 5.25 7.46
CA THR A 423 -25.12 4.63 6.44
C THR A 423 -23.83 5.43 6.27
N ALA A 424 -22.78 4.81 5.71
CA ALA A 424 -21.54 5.52 5.38
C ALA A 424 -21.78 6.72 4.45
N GLN A 425 -22.72 6.58 3.50
CA GLN A 425 -23.17 7.68 2.64
C GLN A 425 -23.77 8.84 3.44
N THR A 426 -24.73 8.57 4.33
CA THR A 426 -25.36 9.62 5.16
C THR A 426 -24.34 10.31 6.06
N ILE A 427 -23.36 9.58 6.59
CA ILE A 427 -22.28 10.16 7.40
C ILE A 427 -21.43 11.10 6.54
N PHE A 428 -21.02 10.66 5.35
CA PHE A 428 -20.23 11.47 4.42
C PHE A 428 -20.97 12.74 4.02
N GLU A 429 -22.23 12.64 3.58
CA GLU A 429 -23.07 13.79 3.20
C GLU A 429 -23.23 14.80 4.35
N ARG A 430 -23.45 14.32 5.58
CA ARG A 430 -23.54 15.19 6.76
C ARG A 430 -22.22 15.89 7.06
N ILE A 431 -21.10 15.19 6.93
CA ILE A 431 -19.77 15.81 7.06
C ILE A 431 -19.53 16.86 5.98
N CYS A 432 -19.86 16.59 4.72
CA CYS A 432 -19.79 17.57 3.64
C CYS A 432 -20.62 18.82 3.91
N SER A 433 -21.84 18.65 4.44
CA SER A 433 -22.70 19.81 4.78
C SER A 433 -22.18 20.66 5.95
N MET A 434 -21.23 20.13 6.74
CA MET A 434 -20.54 20.90 7.77
C MET A 434 -19.29 21.60 7.22
N ASP A 435 -18.76 21.16 6.08
CA ASP A 435 -17.49 21.63 5.50
C ASP A 435 -17.57 23.09 5.01
N GLU A 436 -18.78 23.57 4.67
CA GLU A 436 -19.04 24.99 4.36
C GLU A 436 -18.67 25.93 5.54
N ALA A 437 -18.51 25.40 6.75
CA ALA A 437 -18.21 26.14 7.97
C ALA A 437 -16.92 25.68 8.70
N GLY A 438 -16.06 24.88 8.06
CA GLY A 438 -14.75 24.46 8.61
C GLY A 438 -14.28 23.12 8.02
N PRO A 439 -12.97 22.92 7.76
CA PRO A 439 -12.49 21.80 6.93
C PRO A 439 -12.54 20.47 7.71
N PHE A 440 -13.64 19.73 7.54
CA PHE A 440 -13.75 18.32 7.90
C PHE A 440 -13.38 17.42 6.72
N ILE A 441 -13.17 18.01 5.55
CA ILE A 441 -12.78 17.33 4.32
C ILE A 441 -11.39 17.79 3.90
N GLY A 442 -10.45 16.84 3.84
CA GLY A 442 -9.13 17.10 3.30
C GLY A 442 -9.18 17.51 1.84
N ASN A 443 -8.16 18.27 1.39
CA ASN A 443 -8.05 18.74 0.00
C ASN A 443 -8.11 17.62 -1.04
N CYS A 444 -7.77 16.38 -0.64
CA CYS A 444 -7.90 15.22 -1.51
C CYS A 444 -9.36 14.92 -1.92
N CYS A 445 -10.38 15.26 -1.14
CA CYS A 445 -11.79 14.99 -1.51
C CYS A 445 -12.58 16.22 -1.95
N LYS A 446 -11.91 17.37 -2.13
CA LYS A 446 -12.55 18.61 -2.59
C LYS A 446 -12.64 18.69 -4.10
#